data_AF-A0A7W7HY59-F1
#
_entry.id   AF-A0A7W7HY59-F1
#
_cell.length_a   1.000
_cell.length_b   1.000
_cell.length_c   1.000
_cell.angle_alpha   90.00
_cell.angle_beta   90.00
_cell.angle_gamma   90.00
#
_symmetry.space_group_name_H-M   'P 1'
#
loop_
_entity.id
_entity.type
_entity.pdbx_description
1 polymer ?
#
loop_
_entity_poly.entity_id
_entity_poly.type
_entity_poly.pdbx_seq_one_letter_code
_entity_poly.pdbx_strand_id
1 'polypeptide(L)'
;MTTALDHRPDLISVRRGEREIGVFAVGSDRTTFVPAVDVTALALGSMAVAAVTAVTLAIGIARRRPPAIGTVTMGPGGWLSLKRAAVPPLRPTAEPRPWWARVIHAHRLVVRR
;
A
#
# COMPACT_ATOMS: atom_id res chain seq x y z
N MET A 1 28.98 -1.43 33.97
CA MET A 1 28.73 0.00 33.76
C MET A 1 27.39 0.30 34.41
N THR A 2 27.42 0.75 35.65
CA THR A 2 26.25 0.93 36.51
C THR A 2 25.76 2.36 36.34
N THR A 3 24.67 2.55 35.61
CA THR A 3 24.09 3.88 35.35
C THR A 3 23.41 4.40 36.63
N ALA A 4 23.53 5.71 36.84
CA ALA A 4 23.31 6.47 38.09
C ALA A 4 21.90 6.42 38.74
N LEU A 5 21.04 5.46 38.39
CA LEU A 5 19.73 5.25 39.01
C LEU A 5 19.76 4.31 40.23
N ASP A 6 20.90 3.67 40.50
CA ASP A 6 21.05 2.58 41.48
C ASP A 6 20.95 3.02 42.96
N HIS A 7 20.65 4.29 43.24
CA HIS A 7 20.59 4.85 44.61
C HIS A 7 19.29 5.58 44.95
N ARG A 8 18.20 5.39 44.18
CA ARG A 8 16.85 5.75 44.68
C ARG A 8 16.18 4.52 45.29
N PRO A 9 15.99 4.48 46.64
CA PRO A 9 15.33 3.35 47.30
C PRO A 9 13.86 3.18 46.86
N ASP A 10 13.31 4.18 46.19
CA ASP A 10 11.93 4.26 45.72
C ASP A 10 11.71 3.64 44.32
N LEU A 11 12.77 3.16 43.65
CA LEU A 11 12.69 2.60 42.30
C LEU A 11 13.09 1.12 42.28
N ILE A 12 12.17 0.26 41.88
CA ILE A 12 12.40 -1.19 41.76
C ILE A 12 12.43 -1.57 40.28
N SER A 13 13.59 -1.96 39.76
CA SER A 13 13.74 -2.38 38.37
C SER A 13 13.08 -3.74 38.10
N VAL A 14 12.36 -3.85 36.98
CA VAL A 14 11.76 -5.09 36.49
C VAL A 14 12.48 -5.51 35.22
N ARG A 15 13.13 -6.68 35.24
CA ARG A 15 13.91 -7.22 34.12
C ARG A 15 13.39 -8.59 33.70
N ARG A 16 13.57 -8.94 32.44
CA ARG A 16 13.43 -10.31 31.90
C ARG A 16 14.73 -10.70 31.24
N GLY A 17 15.53 -11.50 31.94
CA GLY A 17 16.93 -11.75 31.58
C GLY A 17 17.71 -10.43 31.59
N GLU A 18 18.45 -10.16 30.51
CA GLU A 18 19.25 -8.93 30.35
C GLU A 18 18.43 -7.70 29.93
N ARG A 19 17.15 -7.87 29.59
CA ARG A 19 16.30 -6.77 29.13
C ARG A 19 15.54 -6.15 30.28
N GLU A 20 15.71 -4.85 30.48
CA GLU A 20 14.85 -4.05 31.34
C GLU A 20 13.47 -3.86 30.69
N ILE A 21 12.41 -4.21 31.44
CA ILE A 21 11.01 -4.09 31.00
C ILE A 21 10.42 -2.78 31.52
N GLY A 22 10.87 -2.32 32.68
CA GLY A 22 10.39 -1.10 33.31
C GLY A 22 10.82 -1.02 34.76
N VAL A 23 10.26 -0.03 35.46
CA VAL A 23 10.55 0.26 36.86
C VAL A 23 9.23 0.46 37.60
N PHE A 24 9.10 -0.08 38.80
CA PHE A 24 8.08 0.37 39.74
C PHE A 24 8.61 1.56 40.54
N ALA A 25 7.94 2.70 40.40
CA ALA A 25 8.16 3.86 41.26
C ALA A 25 7.24 3.74 42.48
N VAL A 26 7.82 3.49 43.64
CA VAL A 26 7.16 3.37 44.93
C VAL A 26 7.18 4.75 45.61
N GLY A 27 6.04 5.45 45.58
CA GLY A 27 5.83 6.65 46.39
C GLY A 27 5.23 6.30 47.75
N SER A 28 5.15 7.29 48.65
CA SER A 28 4.58 7.13 49.99
C SER A 28 3.13 6.62 49.98
N ASP A 29 2.34 6.98 48.96
CA ASP A 29 0.92 6.66 48.87
C ASP A 29 0.57 5.71 47.72
N ARG A 30 1.45 5.58 46.71
CA ARG A 30 1.14 4.87 45.46
C ARG A 30 2.38 4.27 44.82
N THR A 31 2.22 3.06 44.31
CA THR A 31 3.20 2.38 43.45
C THR A 31 2.75 2.46 42.00
N THR A 32 3.58 3.03 41.12
CA THR A 32 3.28 3.19 39.70
C THR A 32 4.29 2.43 38.84
N PHE A 33 3.82 1.64 37.88
CA PHE A 33 4.70 1.00 36.91
C PHE A 33 5.03 1.95 35.75
N VAL A 34 6.31 2.11 35.45
CA VAL A 34 6.84 2.91 34.35
C VAL A 34 7.55 1.97 33.37
N PRO A 35 6.99 1.74 32.17
CA PRO A 35 7.61 0.84 31.20
C PRO A 35 8.91 1.44 30.63
N ALA A 36 9.91 0.59 30.41
CA ALA A 36 11.12 0.93 29.69
C ALA A 36 10.82 0.91 28.19
N VAL A 37 10.62 2.09 27.62
CA VAL A 37 10.37 2.27 26.17
C VAL A 37 11.66 2.72 25.49
N ASP A 38 12.15 1.90 24.57
CA ASP A 38 13.26 2.30 23.69
C ASP A 38 12.72 3.17 22.54
N VAL A 39 12.76 4.49 22.76
CA VAL A 39 12.31 5.49 21.79
C VAL A 39 13.15 5.45 20.52
N THR A 40 14.44 5.11 20.63
CA THR A 40 15.35 5.00 19.48
C THR A 40 14.95 3.83 18.59
N ALA A 41 14.68 2.66 19.19
CA ALA A 41 14.20 1.50 18.45
C ALA A 41 12.83 1.77 17.79
N LEU A 42 11.93 2.48 18.47
CA LEU A 42 10.65 2.89 17.89
C LEU A 42 10.83 3.86 16.72
N ALA A 43 11.67 4.88 16.86
CA ALA A 43 11.95 5.84 15.81
C ALA A 43 12.55 5.14 14.58
N LEU A 44 13.59 4.33 14.77
CA LEU A 44 14.23 3.56 13.70
C LEU A 44 13.25 2.59 13.03
N GLY A 45 12.45 1.87 13.82
CA GLY A 45 11.41 0.98 13.30
C GLY A 45 10.37 1.73 12.46
N SER A 46 9.90 2.88 12.93
CA SER A 46 8.92 3.69 12.21
C SER A 46 9.49 4.24 10.89
N MET A 47 10.74 4.69 10.88
CA MET A 47 11.43 5.16 9.67
C MET A 47 11.61 4.03 8.65
N ALA A 48 11.98 2.83 9.12
CA ALA A 48 12.12 1.66 8.26
C ALA A 48 10.78 1.28 7.59
N VAL A 49 9.68 1.25 8.35
CA VAL A 49 8.34 0.98 7.81
C VAL A 49 7.93 2.04 6.80
N ALA A 50 8.15 3.32 7.11
CA ALA A 50 7.85 4.42 6.19
C ALA A 50 8.64 4.29 4.87
N ALA A 51 9.94 3.99 4.95
CA ALA A 51 10.79 3.82 3.79
C ALA A 51 10.33 2.64 2.90
N VAL A 52 10.04 1.48 3.51
CA VAL A 52 9.54 0.31 2.78
C VAL A 52 8.22 0.65 2.08
N THR A 53 7.29 1.28 2.80
CA THR A 53 5.98 1.66 2.25
C THR A 53 6.12 2.61 1.05
N ALA A 54 6.99 3.62 1.16
CA ALA A 54 7.24 4.57 0.09
C ALA A 54 7.82 3.88 -1.16
N VAL A 55 8.79 2.98 -0.98
CA VAL A 55 9.39 2.21 -2.08
C VAL A 55 8.35 1.31 -2.74
N THR A 56 7.55 0.58 -1.96
CA THR A 56 6.48 -0.29 -2.50
C THR A 56 5.47 0.51 -3.30
N LEU A 57 5.05 1.67 -2.80
CA LEU A 57 4.11 2.55 -3.49
C LEU A 57 4.70 3.08 -4.80
N ALA A 58 5.96 3.53 -4.77
CA ALA A 58 6.66 4.02 -5.96
C ALA A 58 6.76 2.94 -7.04
N ILE A 59 7.10 1.70 -6.66
CA ILE A 59 7.14 0.55 -7.58
C ILE A 59 5.73 0.27 -8.14
N GLY A 60 4.70 0.30 -7.28
CA GLY A 60 3.32 0.08 -7.70
C GLY A 60 2.84 1.12 -8.72
N ILE A 61 3.18 2.39 -8.51
CA ILE A 61 2.87 3.48 -9.43
C ILE A 61 3.66 3.33 -10.73
N ALA A 62 4.97 3.08 -10.66
CA ALA A 62 5.82 2.94 -11.84
C ALA A 62 5.45 1.73 -12.72
N ARG A 63 4.96 0.65 -12.11
CA ARG A 63 4.49 -0.55 -12.82
C ARG A 63 3.03 -0.49 -13.22
N ARG A 64 2.29 0.55 -12.82
CA ARG A 64 0.87 0.68 -13.18
C ARG A 64 0.76 0.90 -14.67
N ARG A 65 0.17 -0.06 -15.39
CA ARG A 65 -0.18 0.13 -16.80
C ARG A 65 -1.23 1.24 -16.90
N PRO A 66 -1.10 2.18 -17.85
CA PRO A 66 -2.17 3.15 -18.10
C PRO A 66 -3.44 2.39 -18.48
N PRO A 67 -4.62 2.88 -18.04
CA PRO A 67 -5.87 2.26 -18.44
C PRO A 67 -6.00 2.30 -19.97
N ALA A 68 -6.44 1.20 -20.58
CA ALA A 68 -6.57 1.07 -22.03
C ALA A 68 -7.65 2.01 -22.62
N ILE A 69 -8.54 2.51 -21.76
CA ILE A 69 -9.63 3.44 -22.06
C ILE A 69 -9.56 4.54 -21.02
N GLY A 70 -9.59 5.81 -21.46
CA GLY A 70 -9.60 6.96 -20.55
C GLY A 70 -10.95 7.13 -19.87
N THR A 71 -11.88 7.81 -20.56
CA THR A 71 -13.22 8.07 -20.05
C THR A 71 -14.27 7.43 -20.95
N VAL A 72 -15.27 6.81 -20.32
CA VAL A 72 -16.48 6.30 -20.96
C VAL A 72 -17.62 7.25 -20.61
N THR A 73 -18.24 7.87 -21.61
CA THR A 73 -19.43 8.71 -21.39
C THR A 73 -20.61 8.18 -22.19
N MET A 74 -21.81 8.27 -21.63
CA MET A 74 -23.05 7.92 -22.34
C MET A 74 -23.72 9.22 -22.79
N GLY A 75 -23.97 9.34 -24.09
CA GLY A 75 -24.74 10.46 -24.66
C GLY A 75 -26.25 10.24 -24.55
N PRO A 76 -27.06 11.30 -24.73
CA PRO A 76 -28.51 11.18 -24.86
C PRO A 76 -28.85 10.19 -25.99
N GLY A 77 -29.68 9.19 -25.69
CA GLY A 77 -30.00 8.10 -26.63
C GLY A 77 -29.12 6.85 -26.53
N GLY A 78 -28.26 6.73 -25.51
CA GLY A 78 -27.59 5.47 -25.16
C GLY A 78 -26.26 5.20 -25.87
N TRP A 79 -25.75 6.16 -26.65
CA TRP A 79 -24.45 6.03 -27.31
C TRP A 79 -23.30 6.12 -26.29
N LEU A 80 -22.33 5.21 -26.38
CA LEU A 80 -21.11 5.24 -25.55
C LEU A 80 -19.97 5.92 -26.32
N SER A 81 -19.42 7.01 -25.77
CA SER A 81 -18.20 7.65 -26.25
C SER A 81 -17.01 7.19 -25.42
N LEU A 82 -15.97 6.70 -26.09
CA LEU A 82 -14.71 6.28 -25.48
C LEU A 82 -13.63 7.31 -25.85
N LYS A 83 -13.04 7.98 -24.86
CA LYS A 83 -11.91 8.90 -25.07
C LYS A 83 -10.59 8.23 -24.71
N ARG A 84 -9.53 8.55 -25.48
CA ARG A 84 -8.18 7.98 -25.33
C ARG A 84 -8.15 6.44 -25.41
N ALA A 85 -9.10 5.84 -26.12
CA ALA A 85 -9.04 4.43 -26.45
C ALA A 85 -8.09 4.24 -27.64
N ALA A 86 -7.12 3.34 -27.50
CA ALA A 86 -6.35 2.89 -28.65
C ALA A 86 -7.29 2.23 -29.66
N VAL A 87 -7.15 2.56 -30.94
CA VAL A 87 -7.88 1.85 -31.99
C VAL A 87 -7.42 0.40 -31.95
N PRO A 88 -8.31 -0.57 -31.69
CA PRO A 88 -7.90 -1.97 -31.69
C PRO A 88 -7.31 -2.30 -33.06
N PRO A 89 -6.19 -3.05 -33.11
CA PRO A 89 -5.57 -3.38 -34.38
C PRO A 89 -6.60 -4.10 -35.25
N LEU A 90 -6.87 -3.54 -36.43
CA LEU A 90 -7.71 -4.17 -37.42
C LEU A 90 -6.98 -5.44 -37.86
N ARG A 91 -7.35 -6.58 -37.28
CA ARG A 91 -6.71 -7.85 -37.59
C ARG A 91 -6.91 -8.15 -39.08
N PRO A 92 -5.86 -8.61 -39.79
CA PRO A 92 -6.00 -9.01 -41.17
C PRO A 92 -7.09 -10.08 -41.32
N THR A 93 -7.74 -10.08 -42.47
CA THR A 93 -8.90 -10.91 -42.83
C THR A 93 -8.72 -12.41 -42.60
N ALA A 94 -7.47 -12.87 -42.42
CA ALA A 94 -7.04 -14.26 -42.29
C ALA A 94 -7.44 -14.96 -40.98
N GLU A 95 -7.74 -14.24 -39.90
CA GLU A 95 -8.18 -14.91 -38.66
C GLU A 95 -9.67 -15.32 -38.71
N PRO A 96 -10.04 -16.51 -38.20
CA PRO A 96 -11.43 -16.94 -38.09
C PRO A 96 -12.25 -15.95 -37.25
N ARG A 97 -13.50 -15.66 -37.68
CA ARG A 97 -14.41 -14.83 -36.88
C ARG A 97 -14.68 -15.51 -35.53
N PRO A 98 -14.52 -14.80 -34.40
CA PRO A 98 -14.89 -15.35 -33.11
C PRO A 98 -16.39 -15.62 -33.04
N TRP A 99 -16.78 -16.64 -32.29
CA TRP A 99 -18.16 -17.14 -32.25
C TRP A 99 -19.17 -16.06 -31.84
N TRP A 100 -18.83 -15.22 -30.86
CA TRP A 100 -19.69 -14.13 -30.40
C TRP A 100 -20.03 -13.15 -31.52
N ALA A 101 -19.09 -12.89 -32.45
CA ALA A 101 -19.31 -11.97 -33.56
C ALA A 101 -20.32 -12.53 -34.58
N ARG A 102 -20.45 -13.86 -34.67
CA ARG A 102 -21.50 -14.51 -35.45
C ARG A 102 -22.85 -14.38 -34.77
N VAL A 103 -22.90 -14.59 -33.45
CA VAL A 103 -24.13 -14.49 -32.65
C VAL A 103 -24.73 -13.09 -32.74
N ILE A 104 -23.92 -12.04 -32.63
CA ILE A 104 -24.41 -10.66 -32.67
C ILE A 104 -24.47 -10.06 -34.10
N HIS A 105 -24.26 -10.88 -35.14
CA HIS A 105 -24.16 -10.42 -36.53
C HIS A 105 -23.25 -9.19 -36.74
N ALA A 106 -22.15 -9.09 -35.98
CA ALA A 106 -21.26 -7.94 -36.06
C ALA A 106 -20.51 -7.93 -37.39
N HIS A 107 -20.66 -6.83 -38.15
CA HIS A 107 -20.00 -6.65 -39.44
C HIS A 107 -18.53 -6.24 -39.26
N ARG A 108 -17.63 -6.75 -40.11
CA ARG A 108 -16.21 -6.34 -40.09
C ARG A 108 -16.12 -4.92 -40.64
N LEU A 109 -15.42 -4.04 -39.92
CA LEU A 109 -15.07 -2.71 -40.41
C LEU A 109 -13.88 -2.84 -41.38
N VAL A 110 -14.15 -2.63 -42.67
CA VAL A 110 -13.12 -2.58 -43.71
C VAL A 110 -12.81 -1.11 -43.98
N VAL A 111 -11.60 -0.66 -43.64
CA VAL A 111 -11.15 0.68 -44.02
C VAL A 111 -10.77 0.63 -45.49
N ARG A 112 -11.55 1.30 -46.35
CA ARG A 112 -11.16 1.55 -47.74
C ARG A 112 -10.05 2.61 -47.70
N ARG A 113 -8.86 2.28 -48.23
CA ARG A 113 -7.80 3.26 -48.46
C ARG A 113 -8.17 4.19 -49.60
#